data_AF-A0AAV2S5J6-F1
#
_entry.id   AF-A0AAV2S5J6-F1
#
_cell.length_a   1.000
_cell.length_b   1.000
_cell.length_c   1.000
_cell.angle_alpha   90.00
_cell.angle_beta   90.00
_cell.angle_gamma   90.00
#
_symmetry.space_group_name_H-M   'P 1'
#
loop_
_entity.id
_entity.type
_entity.pdbx_description
1 polymer ?
#
loop_
_entity_poly.entity_id
_entity_poly.type
_entity_poly.pdbx_seq_one_letter_code
_entity_poly.pdbx_strand_id
1 'polypeptide(L)'
;ITIPLVIGALTSWLCSEEIGDMGENSEARNSIRHRLLSQCREQPHFLRLLTLRLLQVMLEKPGSLAVQILLLNYLSGRGYHDSTAAEHLQTSWSDEEDERYKHRDSIECSSPGTGKPVSRTMAPPNINKIVKSYLTLVPEELRSTGKEDFDSYLSDAQRQYRETCTWCWSYGWPREAVTPECPSETSSDVSRESKAEAEHAHFYEGPLMQLLLDLLETLPEQDYDINLQVTSLIASLALLPHPHLHEFLLNPTLILSPGV
;
A
#
# COMPACT_ATOMS: atom_id res chain seq x y z
N ILE A 1 20.02 -4.74 -25.20
CA ILE A 1 19.79 -5.20 -23.81
C ILE A 1 18.51 -4.52 -23.34
N THR A 2 17.42 -5.27 -23.27
CA THR A 2 16.09 -4.73 -22.97
C THR A 2 16.03 -4.31 -21.50
N ILE A 3 15.73 -3.04 -21.21
CA ILE A 3 15.58 -2.45 -19.86
C ILE A 3 14.85 -3.38 -18.86
N PRO A 4 13.79 -4.12 -19.25
CA PRO A 4 13.12 -5.07 -18.35
C PRO A 4 14.00 -6.21 -17.80
N LEU A 5 15.02 -6.66 -18.56
CA LEU A 5 15.94 -7.71 -18.13
C LEU A 5 16.91 -7.21 -17.07
N VAL A 6 17.36 -5.96 -17.19
CA VAL A 6 18.26 -5.32 -16.21
C VAL A 6 17.51 -5.10 -14.90
N ILE A 7 16.28 -4.58 -14.96
CA ILE A 7 15.43 -4.42 -13.77
C ILE A 7 15.16 -5.78 -13.14
N GLY A 8 14.81 -6.80 -13.91
CA GLY A 8 14.60 -8.17 -13.40
C GLY A 8 15.84 -8.79 -12.75
N ALA A 9 17.03 -8.56 -13.32
CA ALA A 9 18.28 -9.02 -12.74
C ALA A 9 18.64 -8.25 -11.46
N LEU A 10 18.41 -6.93 -11.44
CA LEU A 10 18.62 -6.10 -10.25
C LEU A 10 17.65 -6.45 -9.13
N THR A 11 16.37 -6.68 -9.44
CA THR A 11 15.39 -7.11 -8.42
C THR A 11 15.74 -8.48 -7.90
N SER A 12 16.07 -9.45 -8.77
CA SER A 12 16.56 -10.76 -8.36
C SER A 12 17.80 -10.64 -7.47
N TRP A 13 18.77 -9.82 -7.85
CA TRP A 13 20.00 -9.60 -7.07
C TRP A 13 19.74 -8.90 -5.72
N LEU A 14 18.82 -7.93 -5.67
CA LEU A 14 18.38 -7.28 -4.43
C LEU A 14 17.60 -8.22 -3.51
N CYS A 15 17.05 -9.30 -4.07
CA CYS A 15 16.18 -10.26 -3.39
C CYS A 15 16.83 -11.62 -3.15
N SER A 16 18.01 -11.89 -3.70
CA SER A 16 18.82 -13.04 -3.34
C SER A 16 19.20 -12.88 -1.87
N GLU A 17 18.46 -13.56 -1.00
CA GLU A 17 18.96 -13.90 0.32
C GLU A 17 20.25 -14.67 0.08
N GLU A 18 21.37 -14.14 0.55
CA GLU A 18 22.54 -14.96 0.76
C GLU A 18 22.08 -16.02 1.77
N ILE A 19 21.81 -17.23 1.26
CA ILE A 19 21.63 -18.45 2.05
C ILE A 19 23.02 -18.74 2.65
N GLY A 20 23.41 -17.90 3.60
CA GLY A 20 24.54 -18.06 4.50
C GLY A 20 23.97 -18.59 5.79
N ASP A 21 24.10 -19.90 5.97
CA ASP A 21 23.87 -20.56 7.24
C ASP A 21 24.78 -19.91 8.31
N MET A 22 24.18 -19.54 9.45
CA MET A 22 24.81 -19.21 10.75
C MET A 22 25.52 -17.85 10.90
N GLY A 23 24.80 -16.85 11.42
CA GLY A 23 25.41 -15.65 12.02
C GLY A 23 24.45 -14.48 12.29
N GLU A 24 23.82 -14.45 13.47
CA GLU A 24 22.85 -13.42 13.89
C GLU A 24 23.39 -11.97 13.75
N ASN A 25 22.52 -11.08 13.22
CA ASN A 25 22.59 -9.62 13.18
C ASN A 25 23.65 -8.87 12.32
N SER A 26 24.74 -9.48 11.88
CA SER A 26 25.79 -8.75 11.12
C SER A 26 25.52 -8.69 9.61
N GLU A 27 25.00 -9.76 9.02
CA GLU A 27 24.85 -9.90 7.56
C GLU A 27 23.61 -9.17 7.01
N ALA A 28 22.52 -9.10 7.78
CA ALA A 28 21.31 -8.36 7.41
C ALA A 28 21.58 -6.85 7.18
N ARG A 29 22.51 -6.26 7.95
CA ARG A 29 22.95 -4.86 7.80
C ARG A 29 23.79 -4.63 6.53
N ASN A 30 24.35 -5.70 5.97
CA ASN A 30 25.18 -5.66 4.78
C ASN A 30 24.44 -5.97 3.49
N SER A 31 23.18 -6.42 3.57
CA SER A 31 22.34 -6.62 2.40
C SER A 31 22.24 -5.33 1.59
N ILE A 32 22.40 -5.45 0.27
CA ILE A 32 22.28 -4.32 -0.66
C ILE A 32 20.93 -3.63 -0.48
N ARG A 33 19.85 -4.37 -0.21
CA ARG A 33 18.54 -3.81 0.11
C ARG A 33 18.60 -2.84 1.29
N HIS A 34 19.25 -3.23 2.38
CA HIS A 34 19.41 -2.38 3.55
C HIS A 34 20.24 -1.13 3.23
N ARG A 35 21.35 -1.28 2.51
CA ARG A 35 22.19 -0.15 2.08
C ARG A 35 21.43 0.80 1.16
N LEU A 36 20.69 0.29 0.19
CA LEU A 36 19.91 1.08 -0.74
C LEU A 36 18.84 1.90 0.00
N LEU A 37 18.12 1.28 0.94
CA LEU A 37 17.13 1.99 1.75
C LEU A 37 17.78 2.98 2.74
N SER A 38 18.98 2.69 3.27
CA SER A 38 19.69 3.64 4.12
C SER A 38 20.17 4.87 3.33
N GLN A 39 20.60 4.69 2.08
CA GLN A 39 20.96 5.79 1.18
C GLN A 39 19.79 6.73 0.87
N CYS A 40 18.54 6.29 1.01
CA CYS A 40 17.38 7.17 0.88
C CYS A 40 17.19 8.12 2.08
N ARG A 41 17.87 7.87 3.21
CA ARG A 41 17.84 8.71 4.42
C ARG A 41 19.09 9.57 4.55
N GLU A 42 20.20 9.11 3.99
CA GLU A 42 21.52 9.71 4.14
C GLU A 42 21.83 10.78 3.07
N GLN A 43 22.81 11.63 3.37
CA GLN A 43 23.47 12.50 2.39
C GLN A 43 24.50 11.68 1.60
N PRO A 44 24.79 12.00 0.32
CA PRO A 44 24.50 13.25 -0.38
C PRO A 44 23.16 13.28 -1.15
N HIS A 45 22.54 14.47 -1.21
CA HIS A 45 21.26 14.77 -1.89
C HIS A 45 21.08 14.09 -3.26
N PHE A 46 22.07 14.18 -4.15
CA PHE A 46 22.01 13.57 -5.48
C PHE A 46 21.83 12.04 -5.43
N LEU A 47 22.55 11.37 -4.53
CA LEU A 47 22.49 9.92 -4.40
C LEU A 47 21.14 9.49 -3.83
N ARG A 48 20.63 10.22 -2.85
CA ARG A 48 19.29 10.03 -2.27
C ARG A 48 18.20 10.13 -3.34
N LEU A 49 18.22 11.19 -4.15
CA LEU A 49 17.25 11.41 -5.23
C LEU A 49 17.32 10.30 -6.30
N LEU A 50 18.52 9.92 -6.72
CA LEU A 50 18.71 8.82 -7.68
C LEU A 50 18.21 7.48 -7.14
N THR A 51 18.46 7.20 -5.87
CA THR A 51 18.05 5.95 -5.23
C THR A 51 16.53 5.86 -5.13
N LEU A 52 15.86 6.96 -4.78
CA LEU A 52 14.39 7.05 -4.79
C LEU A 52 13.81 6.86 -6.20
N ARG A 53 14.44 7.43 -7.23
CA ARG A 53 14.04 7.21 -8.64
C ARG A 53 14.22 5.76 -9.07
N LEU A 54 15.31 5.13 -8.66
CA LEU A 54 15.55 3.72 -8.94
C LEU A 54 14.45 2.85 -8.29
N LEU A 55 14.10 3.13 -7.03
CA LEU A 55 12.99 2.47 -6.35
C LEU A 55 11.67 2.66 -7.10
N GLN A 56 11.37 3.87 -7.55
CA GLN A 56 10.16 4.13 -8.34
C GLN A 56 10.13 3.25 -9.60
N VAL A 57 11.21 3.21 -10.39
CA VAL A 57 11.28 2.39 -11.60
C VAL A 57 11.12 0.89 -11.31
N MET A 58 11.64 0.41 -10.17
CA MET A 58 11.47 -0.99 -9.77
C MET A 58 10.02 -1.33 -9.37
N LEU A 59 9.32 -0.38 -8.79
CA LEU A 59 7.94 -0.50 -8.31
C LEU A 59 6.91 -0.19 -9.40
N GLU A 60 7.30 0.53 -10.46
CA GLU A 60 6.44 0.97 -11.56
C GLU A 60 5.79 -0.21 -12.30
N LYS A 61 6.50 -1.35 -12.42
CA LYS A 61 5.91 -2.55 -13.02
C LYS A 61 5.05 -3.26 -11.97
N PRO A 62 3.71 -3.23 -12.07
CA PRO A 62 2.86 -4.00 -11.18
C PRO A 62 3.21 -5.48 -11.30
N GLY A 63 3.22 -6.22 -10.19
CA GLY A 63 3.59 -7.64 -10.17
C GLY A 63 5.08 -7.93 -10.36
N SER A 64 5.96 -6.92 -10.25
CA SER A 64 7.39 -7.17 -10.13
C SER A 64 7.72 -7.87 -8.80
N LEU A 65 8.80 -8.65 -8.78
CA LEU A 65 9.33 -9.21 -7.54
C LEU A 65 9.65 -8.12 -6.51
N ALA A 66 9.98 -6.89 -6.95
CA ALA A 66 10.19 -5.77 -6.06
C ALA A 66 8.94 -5.40 -5.28
N VAL A 67 7.77 -5.30 -5.93
CA VAL A 67 6.50 -5.01 -5.26
C VAL A 67 6.18 -6.12 -4.25
N GLN A 68 6.37 -7.39 -4.64
CA GLN A 68 6.13 -8.51 -3.75
C GLN A 68 7.01 -8.45 -2.49
N ILE A 69 8.32 -8.28 -2.68
CA ILE A 69 9.33 -8.47 -1.63
C ILE A 69 9.52 -7.22 -0.78
N LEU A 70 9.37 -6.02 -1.35
CA LEU A 70 9.54 -4.77 -0.62
C LEU A 70 8.25 -4.32 0.08
N LEU A 71 7.07 -4.76 -0.37
CA LEU A 71 5.78 -4.29 0.13
C LEU A 71 4.84 -5.44 0.51
N LEU A 72 4.43 -6.27 -0.46
CA LEU A 72 3.28 -7.14 -0.28
C LEU A 72 3.50 -8.23 0.78
N ASN A 73 4.71 -8.77 0.91
CA ASN A 73 5.04 -9.77 1.94
C ASN A 73 4.83 -9.25 3.38
N TYR A 74 4.96 -7.94 3.61
CA TYR A 74 4.77 -7.33 4.93
C TYR A 74 3.28 -7.00 5.17
N LEU A 75 2.57 -6.58 4.12
CA LEU A 75 1.16 -6.18 4.22
C LEU A 75 0.17 -7.35 4.11
N SER A 76 0.56 -8.48 3.50
CA SER A 76 -0.32 -9.64 3.29
C SER A 76 -0.71 -10.34 4.59
N GLY A 77 0.06 -10.17 5.66
CA GLY A 77 -0.28 -10.69 6.99
C GLY A 77 -1.42 -9.91 7.66
N ARG A 78 -1.78 -8.73 7.13
CA ARG A 78 -2.82 -7.84 7.64
C ARG A 78 -2.71 -7.56 9.16
N GLY A 79 -1.49 -7.61 9.70
CA GLY A 79 -1.23 -7.41 11.14
C GLY A 79 -1.52 -5.99 11.64
N TYR A 80 -1.68 -5.02 10.71
CA TYR A 80 -2.10 -3.66 11.00
C TYR A 80 -3.59 -3.52 11.34
N HIS A 81 -4.44 -4.51 11.02
CA HIS A 81 -5.89 -4.39 11.19
C HIS A 81 -6.35 -5.00 12.51
N ASP A 82 -7.06 -4.23 13.33
CA ASP A 82 -7.75 -4.76 14.51
C ASP A 82 -9.14 -5.32 14.14
N SER A 83 -9.21 -6.65 13.98
CA SER A 83 -10.48 -7.32 13.71
C SER A 83 -11.43 -7.30 14.91
N THR A 84 -10.94 -7.13 16.14
CA THR A 84 -11.77 -7.17 17.35
C THR A 84 -12.55 -5.86 17.58
N ALA A 85 -11.95 -4.72 17.22
CA ALA A 85 -12.60 -3.41 17.29
C ALA A 85 -13.50 -3.11 16.07
N ALA A 86 -13.22 -3.71 14.92
CA ALA A 86 -13.98 -3.49 13.68
C ALA A 86 -15.44 -3.97 13.75
N GLU A 87 -15.69 -5.11 14.39
CA GLU A 87 -17.04 -5.68 14.54
C GLU A 87 -17.99 -4.76 15.35
N HIS A 88 -17.44 -4.00 16.30
CA HIS A 88 -18.19 -3.04 17.12
C HIS A 88 -18.51 -1.72 16.40
N LEU A 89 -17.70 -1.32 15.41
CA LEU A 89 -17.91 -0.07 14.66
C LEU A 89 -18.79 -0.28 13.42
N GLN A 90 -18.68 -1.44 12.74
CA GLN A 90 -19.56 -1.78 11.61
C GLN A 90 -21.04 -1.86 11.99
N THR A 91 -21.35 -2.23 13.24
CA THR A 91 -22.73 -2.25 13.75
C THR A 91 -23.30 -0.85 14.04
N SER A 92 -22.46 0.19 14.14
CA SER A 92 -22.89 1.55 14.50
C SER A 92 -23.14 2.48 13.30
N TRP A 93 -22.76 2.08 12.07
CA TRP A 93 -22.83 2.92 10.86
C TRP A 93 -23.78 2.35 9.79
N SER A 94 -24.55 1.30 10.09
CA SER A 94 -25.52 0.72 9.16
C SER A 94 -26.71 1.66 8.96
N ASP A 95 -26.64 2.57 8.00
CA ASP A 95 -27.83 3.24 7.45
C ASP A 95 -28.48 2.40 6.33
N GLU A 96 -29.78 2.58 6.11
CA GLU A 96 -30.57 1.87 5.09
C GLU A 96 -30.20 2.26 3.64
N GLU A 97 -29.40 3.33 3.43
CA GLU A 97 -28.97 3.81 2.11
C GLU A 97 -27.84 2.91 1.55
N ASP A 98 -27.00 2.34 2.41
CA ASP A 98 -25.91 1.42 2.05
C ASP A 98 -26.39 0.08 1.48
N GLU A 99 -27.50 -0.47 2.00
CA GLU A 99 -28.10 -1.70 1.46
C GLU A 99 -28.66 -1.51 0.04
N ARG A 100 -29.11 -0.28 -0.31
CA ARG A 100 -29.52 0.05 -1.69
C ARG A 100 -28.36 0.12 -2.67
N TYR A 101 -27.20 0.64 -2.23
CA TYR A 101 -26.00 0.68 -3.06
C TYR A 101 -25.43 -0.72 -3.31
N LYS A 102 -25.38 -1.59 -2.28
CA LYS A 102 -24.98 -3.00 -2.43
C LYS A 102 -25.88 -3.76 -3.40
N HIS A 103 -27.20 -3.56 -3.34
CA HIS A 103 -28.15 -4.26 -4.21
C HIS A 103 -28.03 -3.85 -5.67
N ARG A 104 -27.72 -2.57 -5.94
CA ARG A 104 -27.60 -2.05 -7.31
C ARG A 104 -26.32 -2.54 -8.00
N ASP A 105 -25.20 -2.62 -7.27
CA ASP A 105 -23.94 -3.11 -7.83
C ASP A 105 -23.91 -4.65 -7.95
N SER A 106 -24.66 -5.37 -7.11
CA SER A 106 -24.75 -6.84 -7.14
C SER A 106 -25.45 -7.39 -8.40
N ILE A 107 -26.44 -6.67 -8.94
CA ILE A 107 -27.20 -7.08 -10.13
C ILE A 107 -26.41 -6.79 -11.43
N GLU A 108 -25.49 -5.82 -11.41
CA GLU A 108 -24.65 -5.44 -12.56
C GLU A 108 -23.27 -6.14 -12.59
N CYS A 109 -23.00 -7.05 -11.64
CA CYS A 109 -21.66 -7.59 -11.38
C CYS A 109 -21.24 -8.81 -12.21
N SER A 110 -22.06 -9.23 -13.20
CA SER A 110 -21.93 -10.54 -13.86
C SER A 110 -21.33 -10.51 -15.27
N SER A 111 -20.68 -9.42 -15.71
CA SER A 111 -20.13 -9.32 -17.07
C SER A 111 -18.63 -8.99 -17.12
N PRO A 112 -17.81 -9.77 -17.84
CA PRO A 112 -16.38 -9.54 -18.00
C PRO A 112 -16.14 -8.38 -18.99
N GLY A 113 -15.35 -7.38 -18.59
CA GLY A 113 -14.92 -6.27 -19.46
C GLY A 113 -15.20 -4.85 -18.95
N THR A 114 -15.86 -4.69 -17.80
CA THR A 114 -15.96 -3.38 -17.14
C THR A 114 -14.78 -3.20 -16.20
N GLY A 115 -13.94 -2.19 -16.45
CA GLY A 115 -12.81 -1.79 -15.59
C GLY A 115 -13.26 -1.23 -14.24
N LYS A 116 -14.00 -2.03 -13.45
CA LYS A 116 -14.32 -1.74 -12.05
C LYS A 116 -13.09 -2.04 -11.17
N PRO A 117 -12.88 -1.28 -10.09
CA PRO A 117 -11.71 -1.43 -9.23
C PRO A 117 -11.61 -2.86 -8.69
N VAL A 118 -10.42 -3.45 -8.81
CA VAL A 118 -10.13 -4.83 -8.40
C VAL A 118 -10.28 -5.02 -6.88
N SER A 119 -10.19 -3.93 -6.11
CA SER A 119 -10.29 -3.95 -4.66
C SER A 119 -11.62 -3.37 -4.15
N ARG A 120 -12.32 -4.13 -3.30
CA ARG A 120 -13.51 -3.69 -2.56
C ARG A 120 -13.21 -3.01 -1.22
N THR A 121 -11.94 -2.95 -0.78
CA THR A 121 -11.51 -2.22 0.42
C THR A 121 -11.44 -0.72 0.17
N MET A 122 -12.56 -0.13 -0.24
CA MET A 122 -12.64 1.29 -0.61
C MET A 122 -13.20 2.16 0.52
N ALA A 123 -12.77 3.42 0.49
CA ALA A 123 -13.18 4.51 1.35
C ALA A 123 -14.71 4.61 1.51
N PRO A 124 -15.20 5.23 2.60
CA PRO A 124 -16.62 5.36 2.88
C PRO A 124 -17.42 5.88 1.67
N PRO A 125 -18.68 5.45 1.49
CA PRO A 125 -19.53 5.87 0.36
C PRO A 125 -19.66 7.40 0.26
N ASN A 126 -19.49 8.10 1.39
CA ASN A 126 -19.54 9.56 1.51
C ASN A 126 -18.20 10.27 1.26
N ILE A 127 -17.14 9.60 0.81
CA ILE A 127 -15.80 10.19 0.62
C ILE A 127 -15.82 11.45 -0.25
N ASN A 128 -16.63 11.45 -1.31
CA ASN A 128 -16.79 12.63 -2.18
C ASN A 128 -17.39 13.84 -1.45
N LYS A 129 -18.30 13.61 -0.48
CA LYS A 129 -18.87 14.68 0.36
C LYS A 129 -17.81 15.23 1.32
N ILE A 130 -17.01 14.34 1.92
CA ILE A 130 -15.91 14.71 2.84
C ILE A 130 -14.86 15.55 2.11
N VAL A 131 -14.38 15.08 0.96
CA VAL A 131 -13.39 15.80 0.14
C VAL A 131 -13.92 17.16 -0.29
N LYS A 132 -15.16 17.22 -0.78
CA LYS A 132 -15.78 18.50 -1.16
C LYS A 132 -15.91 19.45 0.04
N SER A 133 -16.27 18.94 1.21
CA SER A 133 -16.30 19.74 2.44
C SER A 133 -14.91 20.29 2.77
N TYR A 134 -13.86 19.47 2.68
CA TYR A 134 -12.48 19.92 2.92
C TYR A 134 -12.03 20.99 1.92
N LEU A 135 -12.34 20.82 0.62
CA LEU A 135 -12.07 21.81 -0.41
C LEU A 135 -12.78 23.15 -0.14
N THR A 136 -13.85 23.16 0.64
CA THR A 136 -14.53 24.41 1.04
C THR A 136 -13.96 25.05 2.31
N LEU A 137 -13.11 24.34 3.08
CA LEU A 137 -12.50 24.90 4.31
C LEU A 137 -11.41 25.92 4.02
N VAL A 138 -10.67 25.76 2.92
CA VAL A 138 -9.59 26.68 2.55
C VAL A 138 -10.19 27.85 1.76
N PRO A 139 -10.07 29.11 2.24
CA PRO A 139 -10.49 30.30 1.50
C PRO A 139 -9.89 30.35 0.10
N GLU A 140 -10.62 30.84 -0.90
CA GLU A 140 -10.15 30.86 -2.30
C GLU A 140 -8.84 31.63 -2.47
N GLU A 141 -8.62 32.65 -1.63
CA GLU A 141 -7.44 33.52 -1.65
C GLU A 141 -6.15 32.83 -1.18
N LEU A 142 -6.28 31.70 -0.45
CA LEU A 142 -5.14 30.94 0.07
C LEU A 142 -4.86 29.68 -0.77
N ARG A 143 -5.65 29.43 -1.82
CA ARG A 143 -5.44 28.26 -2.67
C ARG A 143 -4.35 28.54 -3.68
N SER A 144 -3.45 27.58 -3.83
CA SER A 144 -2.46 27.57 -4.91
C SER A 144 -3.07 27.28 -6.29
N THR A 145 -4.32 26.79 -6.33
CA THR A 145 -5.02 26.28 -7.51
C THR A 145 -6.51 26.68 -7.52
N GLY A 146 -7.10 26.78 -8.70
CA GLY A 146 -8.52 27.09 -8.89
C GLY A 146 -9.45 25.90 -8.66
N LYS A 147 -10.77 26.14 -8.71
CA LYS A 147 -11.80 25.08 -8.56
C LYS A 147 -11.74 24.02 -9.67
N GLU A 148 -11.42 24.41 -10.90
CA GLU A 148 -11.34 23.51 -12.05
C GLU A 148 -10.13 22.56 -11.99
N ASP A 149 -9.08 22.95 -11.25
CA ASP A 149 -7.85 22.17 -11.16
C ASP A 149 -8.09 20.84 -10.42
N PHE A 150 -8.95 20.81 -9.40
CA PHE A 150 -9.28 19.58 -8.69
C PHE A 150 -9.93 18.54 -9.60
N ASP A 151 -10.91 18.95 -10.41
CA ASP A 151 -11.59 18.04 -11.34
C ASP A 151 -10.63 17.53 -12.42
N SER A 152 -9.68 18.36 -12.86
CA SER A 152 -8.59 17.96 -13.75
C SER A 152 -7.69 16.90 -13.10
N TYR A 153 -7.21 17.14 -11.88
CA TYR A 153 -6.39 16.16 -11.14
C TYR A 153 -7.14 14.86 -10.89
N LEU A 154 -8.43 14.91 -10.58
CA LEU A 154 -9.27 13.73 -10.38
C LEU A 154 -9.41 12.94 -11.68
N SER A 155 -9.66 13.60 -12.81
CA SER A 155 -9.73 12.98 -14.13
C SER A 155 -8.41 12.31 -14.52
N ASP A 156 -7.28 12.98 -14.27
CA ASP A 156 -5.94 12.45 -14.53
C ASP A 156 -5.63 11.23 -13.64
N ALA A 157 -5.95 11.28 -12.35
CA ALA A 157 -5.78 10.15 -11.43
C ALA A 157 -6.66 8.95 -11.86
N GLN A 158 -7.89 9.20 -12.28
CA GLN A 158 -8.77 8.15 -12.82
C GLN A 158 -8.21 7.53 -14.10
N ARG A 159 -7.64 8.33 -15.00
CA ARG A 159 -6.97 7.83 -16.21
C ARG A 159 -5.81 6.91 -15.85
N GLN A 160 -4.90 7.39 -15.00
CA GLN A 160 -3.73 6.62 -14.55
C GLN A 160 -4.14 5.32 -13.84
N TYR A 161 -5.15 5.37 -12.97
CA TYR A 161 -5.64 4.18 -12.28
C TYR A 161 -6.21 3.13 -13.25
N ARG A 162 -6.98 3.55 -14.25
CA ARG A 162 -7.51 2.63 -15.28
C ARG A 162 -6.38 2.00 -16.08
N GLU A 163 -5.39 2.78 -16.46
CA GLU A 163 -4.19 2.28 -17.13
C GLU A 163 -3.50 1.24 -16.25
N THR A 164 -3.16 1.56 -15.00
CA THR A 164 -2.54 0.60 -14.06
C THR A 164 -3.38 -0.66 -13.89
N CYS A 165 -4.72 -0.57 -13.82
CA CYS A 165 -5.60 -1.74 -13.78
C CYS A 165 -5.46 -2.66 -15.00
N THR A 166 -5.39 -2.10 -16.20
CA THR A 166 -5.17 -2.92 -17.41
C THR A 166 -3.83 -3.65 -17.39
N TRP A 167 -2.79 -3.02 -16.83
CA TRP A 167 -1.48 -3.64 -16.66
C TRP A 167 -1.49 -4.71 -15.56
N CYS A 168 -2.31 -4.53 -14.53
CA CYS A 168 -2.39 -5.44 -13.39
C CYS A 168 -3.26 -6.68 -13.65
N TRP A 169 -4.11 -6.64 -14.68
CA TRP A 169 -5.14 -7.66 -14.93
C TRP A 169 -4.59 -9.09 -14.97
N SER A 170 -3.38 -9.30 -15.49
CA SER A 170 -2.76 -10.61 -15.64
C SER A 170 -2.23 -11.22 -14.34
N TYR A 171 -2.11 -10.46 -13.25
CA TYR A 171 -1.49 -10.93 -12.00
C TYR A 171 -2.47 -11.60 -11.04
N GLY A 172 -3.77 -11.61 -11.33
CA GLY A 172 -4.76 -12.37 -10.56
C GLY A 172 -4.86 -11.97 -9.09
N TRP A 173 -4.70 -10.68 -8.78
CA TRP A 173 -4.72 -10.18 -7.41
C TRP A 173 -6.05 -10.47 -6.69
N PRO A 174 -6.03 -10.65 -5.36
CA PRO A 174 -7.25 -10.86 -4.59
C PRO A 174 -8.21 -9.67 -4.72
N ARG A 175 -9.50 -9.92 -4.55
CA ARG A 175 -10.54 -8.88 -4.62
C ARG A 175 -10.68 -8.07 -3.32
N GLU A 176 -10.19 -8.63 -2.23
CA GLU A 176 -10.32 -8.11 -0.88
C GLU A 176 -9.10 -8.48 -0.06
N ALA A 177 -8.77 -7.67 0.94
CA ALA A 177 -7.68 -7.93 1.86
C ALA A 177 -8.20 -8.94 2.89
N VAL A 178 -7.74 -10.18 2.80
CA VAL A 178 -8.20 -11.27 3.65
C VAL A 178 -6.98 -11.80 4.41
N THR A 179 -7.10 -11.92 5.73
CA THR A 179 -6.11 -12.65 6.52
C THR A 179 -6.04 -14.08 6.01
N PRO A 180 -4.87 -14.63 5.66
CA PRO A 180 -4.75 -16.03 5.27
C PRO A 180 -5.38 -16.90 6.36
N GLU A 181 -6.47 -17.60 6.03
CA GLU A 181 -7.07 -18.54 6.97
C GLU A 181 -6.00 -19.59 7.32
N CYS A 182 -5.61 -19.68 8.60
CA CYS A 182 -4.90 -20.88 9.05
C CYS A 182 -5.82 -22.07 8.73
N PRO A 183 -5.37 -23.08 7.97
CA PRO A 183 -6.21 -24.21 7.63
C PRO A 183 -6.77 -24.80 8.92
N SER A 184 -8.10 -24.79 8.99
CA SER A 184 -8.91 -24.99 10.17
C SER A 184 -8.69 -26.36 10.79
N GLU A 185 -8.29 -26.35 12.06
CA GLU A 185 -8.82 -27.13 13.16
C GLU A 185 -9.74 -28.30 12.76
N THR A 186 -9.15 -29.37 12.24
CA THR A 186 -9.82 -30.67 12.11
C THR A 186 -8.84 -31.79 12.42
N SER A 187 -8.27 -31.77 13.63
CA SER A 187 -7.98 -32.98 14.40
C SER A 187 -7.38 -32.62 15.76
N SER A 188 -8.15 -32.95 16.79
CA SER A 188 -7.72 -33.44 18.11
C SER A 188 -6.37 -32.98 18.67
N ASP A 189 -6.48 -32.22 19.77
CA ASP A 189 -5.79 -32.53 21.03
C ASP A 189 -4.25 -32.67 20.93
N VAL A 190 -3.58 -31.58 20.58
CA VAL A 190 -2.17 -31.39 20.96
C VAL A 190 -1.89 -29.91 21.25
N SER A 191 -1.68 -29.64 22.53
CA SER A 191 -0.86 -28.57 23.10
C SER A 191 -1.19 -27.12 22.70
N ARG A 192 -2.16 -26.55 23.41
CA ARG A 192 -2.46 -25.10 23.50
C ARG A 192 -1.39 -24.28 24.27
N GLU A 193 -0.26 -24.85 24.65
CA GLU A 193 0.74 -24.18 25.51
C GLU A 193 1.86 -23.45 24.75
N SER A 194 1.94 -23.55 23.42
CA SER A 194 3.04 -22.93 22.62
C SER A 194 2.60 -21.76 21.73
N LYS A 195 1.33 -21.34 21.77
CA LYS A 195 0.79 -20.26 20.92
C LYS A 195 0.65 -18.92 21.65
N ALA A 196 1.10 -18.83 22.90
CA ALA A 196 1.01 -17.61 23.72
C ALA A 196 2.14 -16.59 23.47
N GLU A 197 3.16 -16.93 22.65
CA GLU A 197 4.27 -16.01 22.35
C GLU A 197 4.09 -15.23 21.04
N ALA A 198 3.06 -15.54 20.23
CA ALA A 198 2.78 -14.85 18.96
C ALA A 198 1.71 -13.74 19.07
N GLU A 199 1.15 -13.51 20.26
CA GLU A 199 0.05 -12.54 20.49
C GLU A 199 0.53 -11.07 20.64
N HIS A 200 1.83 -10.78 20.50
CA HIS A 200 2.36 -9.40 20.52
C HIS A 200 3.41 -9.14 19.43
N ALA A 201 3.33 -9.82 18.29
CA ALA A 201 4.14 -9.42 17.15
C ALA A 201 3.62 -8.06 16.66
N HIS A 202 4.27 -6.97 17.12
CA HIS A 202 4.02 -5.63 16.62
C HIS A 202 4.05 -5.66 15.09
N PHE A 203 3.03 -5.07 14.47
CA PHE A 203 2.97 -4.98 13.03
C PHE A 203 4.21 -4.25 12.51
N TYR A 204 4.76 -4.77 11.42
CA TYR A 204 5.87 -4.16 10.72
C TYR A 204 5.49 -4.03 9.24
N GLU A 205 5.33 -2.79 8.80
CA GLU A 205 4.97 -2.41 7.43
C GLU A 205 6.06 -2.72 6.40
N GLY A 206 7.26 -3.06 6.88
CA GLY A 206 8.42 -3.36 6.06
C GLY A 206 9.33 -2.14 5.86
N PRO A 207 10.60 -2.38 5.49
CA PRO A 207 11.63 -1.34 5.53
C PRO A 207 11.44 -0.26 4.46
N LEU A 208 10.78 -0.57 3.34
CA LEU A 208 10.44 0.41 2.32
C LEU A 208 9.27 1.28 2.76
N MET A 209 8.19 0.68 3.30
CA MET A 209 7.03 1.44 3.71
C MET A 209 7.37 2.35 4.88
N GLN A 210 8.09 1.84 5.89
CA GLN A 210 8.61 2.63 7.00
C GLN A 210 9.46 3.80 6.51
N LEU A 211 10.38 3.56 5.57
CA LEU A 211 11.18 4.63 4.96
C LEU A 211 10.30 5.71 4.33
N LEU A 212 9.27 5.33 3.57
CA LEU A 212 8.42 6.32 2.90
C LEU A 212 7.56 7.10 3.90
N LEU A 213 7.05 6.46 4.95
CA LEU A 213 6.29 7.12 6.00
C LEU A 213 7.16 8.10 6.80
N ASP A 214 8.38 7.70 7.18
CA ASP A 214 9.35 8.60 7.84
C ASP A 214 9.71 9.80 6.94
N LEU A 215 9.84 9.55 5.63
CA LEU A 215 10.08 10.62 4.66
C LEU A 215 8.88 11.56 4.52
N LEU A 216 7.64 11.03 4.59
CA LEU A 216 6.42 11.82 4.58
C LEU A 216 6.28 12.68 5.85
N GLU A 217 6.63 12.14 7.02
CA GLU A 217 6.61 12.86 8.29
C GLU A 217 7.58 14.07 8.27
N THR A 218 8.73 13.89 7.63
CA THR A 218 9.79 14.91 7.57
C THR A 218 9.71 15.80 6.32
N LEU A 219 8.61 15.77 5.53
CA LEU A 219 8.42 16.60 4.34
C LEU A 219 8.77 18.09 4.54
N PRO A 220 8.39 18.77 5.63
CA PRO A 220 8.69 20.19 5.81
C PRO A 220 10.19 20.51 5.91
N GLU A 221 11.00 19.52 6.30
CA GLU A 221 12.44 19.66 6.54
C GLU A 221 13.29 19.21 5.34
N GLN A 222 12.66 18.62 4.34
CA GLN A 222 13.29 18.02 3.17
C GLN A 222 13.33 18.97 1.98
N ASP A 223 14.31 18.74 1.10
CA ASP A 223 14.43 19.46 -0.16
C ASP A 223 13.20 19.19 -1.06
N TYR A 224 12.74 20.23 -1.75
CA TYR A 224 11.51 20.20 -2.53
C TYR A 224 11.47 19.08 -3.59
N ASP A 225 12.60 18.79 -4.23
CA ASP A 225 12.68 17.75 -5.26
C ASP A 225 12.65 16.32 -4.69
N ILE A 226 13.17 16.13 -3.47
CA ILE A 226 12.97 14.91 -2.71
C ILE A 226 11.49 14.75 -2.35
N ASN A 227 10.84 15.80 -1.87
CA ASN A 227 9.41 15.79 -1.56
C ASN A 227 8.57 15.40 -2.77
N LEU A 228 8.89 15.98 -3.93
CA LEU A 228 8.23 15.67 -5.18
C LEU A 228 8.44 14.19 -5.56
N GLN A 229 9.63 13.66 -5.33
CA GLN A 229 9.95 12.26 -5.62
C GLN A 229 9.25 11.28 -4.65
N VAL A 230 9.21 11.59 -3.36
CA VAL A 230 8.55 10.77 -2.33
C VAL A 230 7.04 10.75 -2.55
N THR A 231 6.43 11.91 -2.77
CA THR A 231 4.99 12.02 -3.05
C THR A 231 4.63 11.32 -4.36
N SER A 232 5.46 11.41 -5.40
CA SER A 232 5.27 10.64 -6.65
C SER A 232 5.33 9.13 -6.44
N LEU A 233 6.25 8.65 -5.61
CA LEU A 233 6.39 7.22 -5.30
C LEU A 233 5.16 6.72 -4.51
N ILE A 234 4.72 7.45 -3.48
CA ILE A 234 3.51 7.12 -2.72
C ILE A 234 2.26 7.15 -3.61
N ALA A 235 2.12 8.16 -4.48
CA ALA A 235 1.02 8.23 -5.44
C ALA A 235 1.03 7.03 -6.40
N SER A 236 2.20 6.60 -6.86
CA SER A 236 2.36 5.41 -7.71
C SER A 236 1.93 4.14 -6.98
N LEU A 237 2.26 4.01 -5.69
CA LEU A 237 1.83 2.89 -4.85
C LEU A 237 0.32 2.89 -4.61
N ALA A 238 -0.26 4.05 -4.34
CA ALA A 238 -1.71 4.23 -4.19
C ALA A 238 -2.49 3.86 -5.47
N LEU A 239 -1.88 3.97 -6.64
CA LEU A 239 -2.48 3.58 -7.91
C LEU A 239 -2.44 2.07 -8.19
N LEU A 240 -1.61 1.29 -7.46
CA LEU A 240 -1.55 -0.16 -7.64
C LEU A 240 -2.83 -0.79 -7.08
N PRO A 241 -3.71 -1.39 -7.90
CA PRO A 241 -5.01 -1.96 -7.51
C PRO A 241 -4.94 -3.21 -6.61
N HIS A 242 -4.05 -3.25 -5.62
CA HIS A 242 -3.83 -4.37 -4.71
C HIS A 242 -4.59 -4.15 -3.39
N PRO A 243 -5.41 -5.10 -2.93
CA PRO A 243 -6.35 -4.86 -1.84
C PRO A 243 -5.68 -4.54 -0.49
N HIS A 244 -4.59 -5.22 -0.14
CA HIS A 244 -3.86 -4.94 1.10
C HIS A 244 -3.16 -3.57 1.09
N LEU A 245 -2.75 -3.10 -0.09
CA LEU A 245 -2.06 -1.82 -0.22
C LEU A 245 -3.08 -0.67 -0.21
N HIS A 246 -4.21 -0.86 -0.88
CA HIS A 246 -5.35 0.05 -0.83
C HIS A 246 -5.93 0.15 0.59
N GLU A 247 -6.12 -0.98 1.28
CA GLU A 247 -6.60 -0.97 2.66
C GLU A 247 -5.64 -0.19 3.56
N PHE A 248 -4.34 -0.44 3.45
CA PHE A 248 -3.34 0.22 4.29
C PHE A 248 -3.17 1.72 3.98
N LEU A 249 -3.11 2.11 2.70
CA LEU A 249 -2.81 3.50 2.31
C LEU A 249 -4.03 4.40 2.14
N LEU A 250 -5.18 3.83 1.77
CA LEU A 250 -6.33 4.60 1.26
C LEU A 250 -7.60 4.45 2.09
N ASN A 251 -7.65 3.55 3.07
CA ASN A 251 -8.84 3.38 3.91
C ASN A 251 -8.75 4.27 5.17
N PRO A 252 -9.43 5.43 5.21
CA PRO A 252 -9.39 6.31 6.38
C PRO A 252 -10.20 5.77 7.57
N THR A 253 -10.97 4.69 7.37
CA THR A 253 -11.76 4.02 8.42
C THR A 253 -11.10 2.73 8.91
N LEU A 254 -9.85 2.49 8.51
CA LEU A 254 -9.07 1.38 9.01
C LEU A 254 -8.85 1.51 10.51
N ILE A 255 -9.23 0.48 11.27
CA ILE A 255 -8.96 0.43 12.70
C ILE A 255 -7.63 -0.28 12.89
N LEU A 256 -6.66 0.48 13.36
CA LEU A 256 -5.30 0.01 13.53
C LEU A 256 -5.17 -0.85 14.80
N SER A 257 -4.40 -1.92 14.70
CA SER A 257 -4.02 -2.72 15.87
C SER A 257 -3.17 -1.88 16.84
N PRO A 258 -3.23 -2.16 18.16
CA PRO A 258 -2.51 -1.37 19.15
C PRO A 258 -1.00 -1.42 18.90
N GLY A 259 -0.38 -0.25 18.72
CA GLY A 259 1.06 -0.12 18.48
C GLY A 259 1.48 0.02 17.01
N VAL A 260 0.53 0.24 16.10
CA VAL A 260 0.75 0.72 14.72
C VAL A 260 0.63 2.24 14.66
#